data_AF-A0A6G9NBA2-F1
#
_entry.id   AF-A0A6G9NBA2-F1
#
_cell.length_a   1.000
_cell.length_b   1.000
_cell.length_c   1.000
_cell.angle_alpha   90.00
_cell.angle_beta   90.00
_cell.angle_gamma   90.00
#
_symmetry.space_group_name_H-M   'P 1'
#
loop_
_entity.id
_entity.type
_entity.pdbx_description
1 polymer ?
#
loop_
_entity_poly.entity_id
_entity_poly.type
_entity_poly.pdbx_seq_one_letter_code
_entity_poly.pdbx_strand_id
1 'polypeptide(L)'
;MIAMPLEYEHEENCFSQHHAFPGNAAMIEQVAHQLGEDTILAVTNHPLTELYGDTSAVVSAVFEQRGKVRLIPGDEIHGLTTLALARYCDGFVVGNSKSWSAAAFWGTPIARLSRFATGAWVNAYDDVTDLAGDLALGKARAFEPVDPARWQPALEHHSEWAGKVPA
;
A
#
# COMPACT_ATOMS: atom_id res chain seq x y z
N MET A 1 13.02 -4.01 -6.14
CA MET A 1 12.03 -2.96 -6.44
C MET A 1 10.99 -2.93 -5.33
N ILE A 2 10.64 -1.73 -4.88
CA ILE A 2 9.54 -1.50 -3.94
C ILE A 2 8.38 -0.87 -4.70
N ALA A 3 7.16 -1.33 -4.45
CA ALA A 3 5.96 -0.77 -5.05
C ALA A 3 5.21 0.15 -4.08
N MET A 4 4.59 1.21 -4.59
CA MET A 4 3.80 2.15 -3.79
C MET A 4 2.57 2.63 -4.58
N PRO A 5 1.39 2.00 -4.36
CA PRO A 5 0.16 2.49 -4.95
C PRO A 5 -0.24 3.81 -4.30
N LEU A 6 -0.45 4.83 -5.12
CA LEU A 6 -0.83 6.17 -4.70
C LEU A 6 -2.28 6.21 -4.26
N GLU A 7 -2.58 7.19 -3.41
CA GLU A 7 -3.91 7.39 -2.85
C GLU A 7 -4.81 8.16 -3.82
N TYR A 8 -6.12 8.01 -3.66
CA TYR A 8 -7.07 8.80 -4.43
C TYR A 8 -7.13 10.23 -3.87
N GLU A 9 -6.59 11.20 -4.61
CA GLU A 9 -6.58 12.61 -4.23
C GLU A 9 -7.75 13.35 -4.87
N HIS A 10 -8.86 13.34 -4.17
CA HIS A 10 -10.06 14.08 -4.57
C HIS A 10 -10.85 14.47 -3.33
N GLU A 11 -11.63 15.55 -3.43
CA GLU A 11 -12.42 16.07 -2.30
C GLU A 11 -13.47 15.07 -1.78
N GLU A 12 -13.93 14.16 -2.64
CA GLU A 12 -14.87 13.10 -2.27
C GLU A 12 -14.23 11.96 -1.46
N ASN A 13 -12.89 11.89 -1.42
CA ASN A 13 -12.22 10.88 -0.61
C ASN A 13 -12.31 11.23 0.88
N CYS A 14 -13.25 10.62 1.59
CA CYS A 14 -13.47 10.81 3.02
C CYS A 14 -12.31 10.31 3.92
N PHE A 15 -11.33 9.58 3.36
CA PHE A 15 -10.12 9.16 4.06
C PHE A 15 -9.01 10.22 4.03
N SER A 16 -9.17 11.30 3.27
CA SER A 16 -8.17 12.39 3.14
C SER A 16 -7.77 13.01 4.46
N GLN A 17 -8.70 13.16 5.40
CA GLN A 17 -8.45 13.63 6.77
C GLN A 17 -7.47 12.75 7.58
N HIS A 18 -7.15 11.54 7.11
CA HIS A 18 -6.23 10.62 7.75
C HIS A 18 -4.88 10.51 7.04
N HIS A 19 -4.65 11.28 5.97
CA HIS A 19 -3.38 11.24 5.24
C HIS A 19 -2.20 11.55 6.17
N ALA A 20 -1.14 10.74 6.08
CA ALA A 20 0.11 11.01 6.79
C ALA A 20 0.96 12.09 6.10
N PHE A 21 0.65 12.37 4.83
CA PHE A 21 1.34 13.32 3.98
C PHE A 21 0.35 14.36 3.45
N PRO A 22 0.81 15.57 3.10
CA PRO A 22 -0.03 16.56 2.42
C PRO A 22 -0.61 16.06 1.09
N GLY A 23 0.08 15.12 0.43
CA GLY A 23 -0.37 14.47 -0.80
C GLY A 23 0.63 13.43 -1.32
N ASN A 24 0.28 12.80 -2.44
CA ASN A 24 1.04 11.76 -3.12
C ASN A 24 2.42 12.24 -3.55
N ALA A 25 2.55 13.48 -4.05
CA ALA A 25 3.83 14.05 -4.44
C ALA A 25 4.81 14.12 -3.25
N ALA A 26 4.36 14.65 -2.10
CA ALA A 26 5.16 14.70 -0.89
C ALA A 26 5.50 13.29 -0.36
N MET A 27 4.57 12.34 -0.47
CA MET A 27 4.83 10.93 -0.11
C MET A 27 5.91 10.32 -1.01
N ILE A 28 5.86 10.54 -2.33
CA ILE A 28 6.88 10.07 -3.29
C ILE A 28 8.25 10.59 -2.91
N GLU A 29 8.39 11.90 -2.68
CA GLU A 29 9.66 12.53 -2.34
C GLU A 29 10.23 11.95 -1.05
N GLN A 30 9.42 11.87 0.02
CA GLN A 30 9.87 11.37 1.31
C GLN A 30 10.27 9.89 1.24
N VAL A 31 9.46 9.05 0.60
CA VAL A 31 9.76 7.62 0.45
C VAL A 31 11.01 7.43 -0.42
N ALA A 32 11.13 8.14 -1.54
CA ALA A 32 12.31 8.03 -2.43
C ALA A 32 13.62 8.42 -1.72
N HIS A 33 13.59 9.40 -0.81
CA HIS A 33 14.75 9.79 0.00
C HIS A 33 15.15 8.75 1.05
N GLN A 34 14.22 7.90 1.51
CA GLN A 34 14.48 6.85 2.49
C GLN A 34 15.05 5.57 1.86
N LEU A 35 14.97 5.44 0.54
CA LEU A 35 15.44 4.28 -0.21
C LEU A 35 16.91 4.45 -0.65
N GLY A 36 17.64 3.34 -0.73
CA GLY A 36 18.99 3.33 -1.30
C GLY A 36 18.98 3.61 -2.81
N GLU A 37 20.14 3.99 -3.34
CA GLU A 37 20.31 4.33 -4.77
C GLU A 37 20.02 3.17 -5.72
N ASP A 38 20.26 1.93 -5.28
CA ASP A 38 20.00 0.71 -6.06
C ASP A 38 18.53 0.26 -6.02
N THR A 39 17.66 0.99 -5.30
CA THR A 39 16.25 0.63 -5.14
C THR A 39 15.37 1.50 -6.03
N ILE A 40 14.64 0.84 -6.94
CA ILE A 40 13.59 1.48 -7.73
C ILE A 40 12.27 1.48 -6.94
N LEU A 41 11.64 2.65 -6.88
CA LEU A 41 10.28 2.83 -6.38
C LEU A 41 9.29 2.87 -7.55
N ALA A 42 8.48 1.82 -7.68
CA ALA A 42 7.42 1.72 -8.69
C ALA A 42 6.10 2.25 -8.11
N VAL A 43 5.60 3.36 -8.65
CA VAL A 43 4.36 3.99 -8.20
C VAL A 43 3.24 3.74 -9.20
N THR A 44 2.01 3.56 -8.72
CA THR A 44 0.81 3.48 -9.59
C THR A 44 -0.21 4.49 -9.14
N ASN A 45 -0.83 5.19 -10.07
CA ASN A 45 -1.99 6.03 -9.74
C ASN A 45 -3.16 5.17 -9.25
N HIS A 46 -4.00 5.77 -8.42
CA HIS A 46 -5.31 5.21 -8.16
C HIS A 46 -6.16 5.31 -9.45
N PRO A 47 -6.94 4.28 -9.84
CA PRO A 47 -7.73 4.32 -11.07
C PRO A 47 -8.66 5.54 -11.17
N LEU A 48 -9.27 5.93 -10.05
CA LEU A 48 -10.11 7.13 -10.00
C LEU A 48 -9.33 8.45 -10.15
N THR A 49 -8.04 8.49 -9.79
CA THR A 49 -7.20 9.66 -10.05
C THR A 49 -6.95 9.82 -11.55
N GLU A 50 -6.80 8.72 -12.30
CA GLU A 50 -6.61 8.78 -13.75
C GLU A 50 -7.86 9.29 -14.48
N LEU A 51 -9.05 9.05 -13.92
CA LEU A 51 -10.33 9.49 -14.49
C LEU A 51 -10.74 10.91 -14.08
N TYR A 52 -10.44 11.30 -12.84
CA TYR A 52 -11.04 12.48 -12.20
C TYR A 52 -10.04 13.39 -11.48
N GLY A 53 -8.78 12.99 -11.34
CA GLY A 53 -7.76 13.73 -10.59
C GLY A 53 -6.80 14.52 -11.46
N ASP A 54 -6.07 15.44 -10.84
CA ASP A 54 -4.92 16.10 -11.44
C ASP A 54 -3.63 15.36 -11.03
N THR A 55 -2.94 14.77 -12.01
CA THR A 55 -1.68 14.03 -11.78
C THR A 55 -0.44 14.90 -11.98
N SER A 56 -0.56 16.20 -12.25
CA SER A 56 0.56 17.08 -12.60
C SER A 56 1.66 17.08 -11.53
N ALA A 57 1.28 17.21 -10.26
CA ALA A 57 2.21 17.19 -9.13
C ALA A 57 2.92 15.83 -8.99
N VAL A 58 2.19 14.72 -9.18
CA VAL A 58 2.76 13.36 -9.16
C VAL A 58 3.79 13.19 -10.28
N VAL A 59 3.46 13.62 -11.50
CA VAL A 59 4.36 13.53 -12.65
C VAL A 59 5.63 14.37 -12.42
N SER A 60 5.50 15.59 -11.87
CA SER A 60 6.65 16.42 -11.51
C SER A 60 7.53 15.73 -10.48
N ALA A 61 6.95 15.24 -9.39
CA ALA A 61 7.67 14.54 -8.34
C ALA A 61 8.42 13.31 -8.89
N VAL A 62 7.79 12.51 -9.77
CA VAL A 62 8.46 11.37 -10.41
C VAL A 62 9.64 11.81 -11.28
N PHE A 63 9.48 12.89 -12.06
CA PHE A 63 10.53 13.42 -12.94
C PHE A 63 11.75 13.92 -12.15
N GLU A 64 11.53 14.60 -11.02
CA GLU A 64 12.57 15.14 -10.16
C GLU A 64 13.47 14.07 -9.53
N GLN A 65 12.99 12.83 -9.42
CA GLN A 65 13.72 11.69 -8.87
C GLN A 65 14.67 11.02 -9.88
N ARG A 66 14.84 11.60 -11.09
CA ARG A 66 15.91 11.29 -12.06
C ARG A 66 16.14 9.82 -12.37
N GLY A 67 15.11 8.98 -12.34
CA GLY A 67 15.27 7.56 -12.61
C GLY A 67 15.11 6.65 -11.40
N LYS A 68 15.01 7.17 -10.17
CA LYS A 68 14.76 6.35 -8.98
C LYS A 68 13.30 5.94 -8.82
N VAL A 69 12.38 6.81 -9.23
CA VAL A 69 10.93 6.56 -9.21
C VAL A 69 10.41 6.28 -10.61
N ARG A 70 9.49 5.33 -10.75
CA ARG A 70 8.81 4.98 -12.01
C ARG A 70 7.30 5.00 -11.81
N LEU A 71 6.60 5.87 -12.53
CA LEU A 71 5.15 5.77 -12.67
C LEU A 71 4.82 4.62 -13.62
N ILE A 72 4.20 3.58 -13.08
CA ILE A 72 3.72 2.41 -13.83
C ILE A 72 2.26 2.69 -14.23
N PRO A 73 1.93 2.66 -15.53
CA PRO A 73 0.58 2.93 -15.98
C PRO A 73 -0.40 1.85 -15.49
N GLY A 74 -1.64 2.26 -15.23
CA GLY A 74 -2.75 1.33 -15.10
C GLY A 74 -2.93 0.49 -16.36
N ASP A 75 -3.46 -0.71 -16.19
CA ASP A 75 -3.88 -1.57 -17.29
C ASP A 75 -5.36 -1.36 -17.64
N GLU A 76 -5.86 -2.06 -18.67
CA GLU A 76 -7.26 -1.98 -19.09
C GLU A 76 -8.23 -2.46 -17.98
N ILE A 77 -7.77 -3.34 -17.08
CA ILE A 77 -8.57 -3.86 -15.97
C ILE A 77 -8.15 -3.15 -14.68
N HIS A 78 -8.87 -2.10 -14.30
CA HIS A 78 -8.56 -1.27 -13.14
C HIS A 78 -8.12 -2.06 -11.89
N GLY A 79 -6.92 -1.75 -11.41
CA GLY A 79 -6.33 -2.31 -10.20
C GLY A 79 -5.45 -3.56 -10.42
N LEU A 80 -5.45 -4.16 -11.61
CA LEU A 80 -4.62 -5.34 -11.87
C LEU A 80 -3.12 -4.99 -11.85
N THR A 81 -2.72 -3.82 -12.33
CA THR A 81 -1.33 -3.34 -12.18
C THR A 81 -0.90 -3.33 -10.71
N THR A 82 -1.74 -2.80 -9.81
CA THR A 82 -1.44 -2.78 -8.37
C THR A 82 -1.36 -4.19 -7.78
N LEU A 83 -2.26 -5.10 -8.19
CA LEU A 83 -2.22 -6.50 -7.76
C LEU A 83 -0.96 -7.22 -8.25
N ALA A 84 -0.55 -6.97 -9.50
CA ALA A 84 0.66 -7.53 -10.07
C ALA A 84 1.90 -7.01 -9.33
N LEU A 85 1.98 -5.70 -9.06
CA LEU A 85 3.06 -5.14 -8.26
C LEU A 85 3.09 -5.73 -6.85
N ALA A 86 1.93 -5.85 -6.19
CA ALA A 86 1.87 -6.45 -4.87
C ALA A 86 2.44 -7.88 -4.84
N ARG A 87 2.30 -8.65 -5.93
CA ARG A 87 2.82 -10.01 -6.05
C ARG A 87 4.32 -10.08 -6.38
N TYR A 88 4.83 -9.16 -7.19
CA TYR A 88 6.16 -9.31 -7.82
C TYR A 88 7.21 -8.30 -7.34
N CYS A 89 6.84 -7.36 -6.47
CA CYS A 89 7.82 -6.49 -5.81
C CYS A 89 8.46 -7.18 -4.60
N ASP A 90 9.61 -6.67 -4.17
CA ASP A 90 10.29 -7.16 -2.97
C ASP A 90 9.64 -6.60 -1.70
N GLY A 91 9.07 -5.39 -1.78
CA GLY A 91 8.35 -4.75 -0.68
C GLY A 91 7.31 -3.76 -1.15
N PHE A 92 6.36 -3.44 -0.28
CA PHE A 92 5.19 -2.64 -0.58
C PHE A 92 5.04 -1.49 0.42
N VAL A 93 5.01 -0.25 -0.06
CA VAL A 93 4.81 0.94 0.78
C VAL A 93 3.41 1.48 0.55
N VAL A 94 2.68 1.75 1.62
CA VAL A 94 1.31 2.29 1.55
C VAL A 94 1.09 3.28 2.68
N GLY A 95 0.43 4.40 2.38
CA GLY A 95 -0.22 5.21 3.42
C GLY A 95 -1.54 4.57 3.84
N ASN A 96 -2.65 5.24 3.57
CA ASN A 96 -4.00 4.77 3.86
C ASN A 96 -4.62 3.90 2.75
N SER A 97 -3.93 3.73 1.64
CA SER A 97 -4.40 2.92 0.51
C SER A 97 -4.82 1.53 0.95
N LYS A 98 -6.02 1.08 0.53
CA LYS A 98 -6.57 -0.25 0.85
C LYS A 98 -5.77 -1.38 0.19
N SER A 99 -4.90 -1.06 -0.78
CA SER A 99 -4.05 -2.01 -1.47
C SER A 99 -3.05 -2.75 -0.57
N TRP A 100 -2.92 -2.36 0.70
CA TRP A 100 -2.19 -3.13 1.71
C TRP A 100 -2.67 -4.59 1.81
N SER A 101 -3.96 -4.85 1.58
CA SER A 101 -4.52 -6.20 1.64
C SER A 101 -4.00 -7.09 0.51
N ALA A 102 -3.68 -6.51 -0.66
CA ALA A 102 -3.09 -7.25 -1.77
C ALA A 102 -1.67 -7.71 -1.43
N ALA A 103 -0.85 -6.84 -0.84
CA ALA A 103 0.49 -7.22 -0.38
C ALA A 103 0.43 -8.28 0.71
N ALA A 104 -0.48 -8.13 1.67
CA ALA A 104 -0.69 -9.13 2.72
C ALA A 104 -1.10 -10.49 2.14
N PHE A 105 -2.01 -10.51 1.17
CA PHE A 105 -2.44 -11.74 0.49
C PHE A 105 -1.29 -12.50 -0.16
N TRP A 106 -0.33 -11.79 -0.77
CA TRP A 106 0.84 -12.40 -1.42
C TRP A 106 2.02 -12.66 -0.48
N GLY A 107 1.92 -12.31 0.81
CA GLY A 107 3.03 -12.41 1.75
C GLY A 107 4.17 -11.44 1.43
N THR A 108 3.87 -10.31 0.80
CA THR A 108 4.85 -9.28 0.47
C THR A 108 5.08 -8.39 1.68
N PRO A 109 6.34 -8.15 2.10
CA PRO A 109 6.66 -7.22 3.20
C PRO A 109 6.06 -5.82 2.98
N ILE A 110 5.45 -5.25 4.03
CA ILE A 110 4.70 -3.98 3.94
C ILE A 110 5.31 -2.94 4.86
N ALA A 111 5.57 -1.73 4.39
CA ALA A 111 5.67 -0.54 5.23
C ALA A 111 4.35 0.23 5.17
N ARG A 112 3.73 0.41 6.34
CA ARG A 112 2.44 1.07 6.45
C ARG A 112 2.59 2.42 7.14
N LEU A 113 2.55 3.49 6.35
CA LEU A 113 2.74 4.87 6.80
C LEU A 113 1.45 5.49 7.35
N SER A 114 0.51 4.66 7.83
CA SER A 114 -0.81 5.05 8.28
C SER A 114 -0.95 4.86 9.79
N ARG A 115 -1.78 5.69 10.42
CA ARG A 115 -2.11 5.58 11.86
C ARG A 115 -3.13 4.48 12.17
N PHE A 116 -3.68 3.81 11.16
CA PHE A 116 -4.63 2.72 11.38
C PHE A 116 -3.95 1.48 11.97
N ALA A 117 -4.63 0.80 12.91
CA ALA A 117 -4.15 -0.42 13.57
C ALA A 117 -3.92 -1.61 12.61
N THR A 118 -4.37 -1.50 11.37
CA THR A 118 -4.18 -2.49 10.30
C THR A 118 -2.72 -2.82 10.03
N GLY A 119 -1.77 -1.95 10.38
CA GLY A 119 -0.33 -2.27 10.31
C GLY A 119 0.04 -3.45 11.20
N ALA A 120 -0.45 -3.46 12.45
CA ALA A 120 -0.20 -4.53 13.41
C ALA A 120 -0.82 -5.86 12.98
N TRP A 121 -1.97 -5.83 12.30
CA TRP A 121 -2.65 -7.04 11.81
C TRP A 121 -1.82 -7.80 10.77
N VAL A 122 -1.01 -7.08 9.99
CA VAL A 122 -0.21 -7.64 8.90
C VAL A 122 1.29 -7.63 9.17
N ASN A 123 1.70 -7.40 10.42
CA ASN A 123 3.11 -7.30 10.82
C ASN A 123 3.90 -6.27 9.97
N ALA A 124 3.26 -5.18 9.56
CA ALA A 124 3.88 -4.15 8.74
C ALA A 124 5.02 -3.44 9.49
N TYR A 125 5.98 -2.91 8.74
CA TYR A 125 6.94 -1.92 9.19
C TYR A 125 6.25 -0.56 9.36
N ASP A 126 6.67 0.20 10.37
CA ASP A 126 6.21 1.58 10.59
C ASP A 126 7.09 2.61 9.84
N ASP A 127 8.22 2.15 9.30
CA ASP A 127 9.24 2.97 8.65
C ASP A 127 9.77 2.28 7.37
N VAL A 128 10.05 3.07 6.32
CA VAL A 128 10.52 2.54 5.03
C VAL A 128 11.99 2.16 5.07
N THR A 129 12.82 2.88 5.84
CA THR A 129 14.25 2.57 5.98
C THR A 129 14.45 1.21 6.63
N ASP A 130 13.67 0.87 7.65
CA ASP A 130 13.70 -0.45 8.29
C ASP A 130 13.29 -1.56 7.29
N LEU A 131 12.20 -1.36 6.55
CA LEU A 131 11.78 -2.28 5.49
C LEU A 131 12.90 -2.49 4.46
N ALA A 132 13.46 -1.39 3.93
CA ALA A 132 14.48 -1.45 2.90
C ALA A 132 15.76 -2.14 3.39
N GLY A 133 16.17 -1.88 4.64
CA GLY A 133 17.31 -2.54 5.29
C GLY A 133 17.10 -4.05 5.40
N ASP A 134 15.95 -4.48 5.89
CA ASP A 134 15.66 -5.91 6.03
C ASP A 134 15.50 -6.61 4.67
N LEU A 135 14.97 -5.93 3.65
CA LEU A 135 14.93 -6.45 2.27
C LEU A 135 16.34 -6.69 1.73
N ALA A 136 17.24 -5.72 1.88
CA ALA A 136 18.63 -5.87 1.45
C ALA A 136 19.36 -7.02 2.14
N LEU A 137 18.95 -7.36 3.38
CA LEU A 137 19.50 -8.47 4.15
C LEU A 137 18.79 -9.81 3.94
N GLY A 138 17.69 -9.84 3.16
CA GLY A 138 16.86 -11.04 2.98
C GLY A 138 16.13 -11.47 4.26
N LYS A 139 15.79 -10.52 5.13
CA LYS A 139 15.16 -10.74 6.45
C LYS A 139 13.81 -10.07 6.62
N ALA A 140 13.29 -9.46 5.54
CA ALA A 140 12.04 -8.72 5.60
C ALA A 140 10.89 -9.58 6.11
N ARG A 141 10.21 -9.09 7.14
CA ARG A 141 9.05 -9.75 7.72
C ARG A 141 7.85 -9.54 6.81
N ALA A 142 7.11 -10.62 6.60
CA ALA A 142 5.88 -10.62 5.82
C ALA A 142 4.70 -10.94 6.73
N PHE A 143 3.49 -10.66 6.22
CA PHE A 143 2.30 -11.25 6.79
C PHE A 143 2.36 -12.76 6.55
N GLU A 144 2.49 -13.53 7.62
CA GLU A 144 2.18 -14.95 7.59
C GLU A 144 0.66 -15.08 7.70
N PRO A 145 0.00 -15.81 6.78
CA PRO A 145 -1.39 -16.16 6.95
C PRO A 145 -1.55 -16.78 8.34
N VAL A 146 -2.29 -16.10 9.21
CA VAL A 146 -2.62 -16.64 10.51
C VAL A 146 -3.28 -18.00 10.25
N ASP A 147 -2.81 -19.05 10.93
CA ASP A 147 -3.40 -20.38 10.90
C ASP A 147 -4.94 -20.25 10.90
N PRO A 148 -5.65 -20.75 9.88
CA PRO A 148 -7.12 -20.68 9.82
C PRO A 148 -7.79 -21.17 11.11
N ALA A 149 -7.17 -22.10 11.85
CA ALA A 149 -7.65 -22.59 13.14
C ALA A 149 -7.67 -21.51 14.24
N ARG A 150 -6.85 -20.45 14.15
CA ARG A 150 -6.88 -19.31 15.07
C ARG A 150 -8.04 -18.34 14.80
N TRP A 151 -8.67 -18.41 13.62
CA TRP A 151 -9.84 -17.59 13.27
C TRP A 151 -11.18 -18.25 13.62
N GLN A 152 -11.20 -19.57 13.85
CA GLN A 152 -12.41 -20.31 14.23
C GLN A 152 -13.16 -19.71 15.45
N PRO A 153 -12.51 -19.32 16.55
CA PRO A 153 -13.21 -18.78 17.71
C PRO A 153 -13.93 -17.45 17.45
N ALA A 154 -13.47 -16.66 16.47
CA ALA A 154 -14.09 -15.38 16.13
C ALA A 154 -15.38 -15.55 15.30
N LEU A 155 -15.49 -16.64 14.53
CA LEU A 155 -16.69 -16.93 13.73
C LEU A 155 -17.77 -17.68 14.53
N GLU A 156 -17.38 -18.43 15.55
CA GLU A 156 -18.31 -19.15 16.43
C GLU A 156 -19.10 -18.21 17.37
N HIS A 157 -18.63 -16.99 17.61
CA HIS A 157 -19.39 -15.97 18.36
C HIS A 157 -20.35 -15.12 17.51
N HIS A 158 -20.39 -15.30 16.18
CA HIS A 158 -21.32 -14.56 15.31
C HIS A 158 -22.55 -15.38 14.86
N SER A 159 -22.71 -16.63 15.31
CA SER A 159 -23.94 -17.40 15.06
C SER A 159 -25.16 -16.82 15.79
N GLU A 160 -24.99 -15.91 16.75
CA GLU A 160 -26.08 -15.22 17.44
C GLU A 160 -26.74 -14.10 16.58
N TRP A 161 -26.09 -13.64 15.50
CA TRP A 161 -26.61 -12.56 14.65
C TRP A 161 -27.42 -13.05 13.45
N ALA A 162 -27.36 -14.34 13.11
CA ALA A 162 -28.08 -14.92 11.97
C ALA A 162 -29.61 -15.06 12.19
N GLY A 163 -30.12 -14.76 13.38
CA GLY A 163 -31.52 -14.96 13.76
C GLY A 163 -32.43 -13.72 13.77
N LYS A 164 -31.97 -12.53 13.34
CA LYS A 164 -32.75 -11.28 13.44
C LYS A 164 -32.82 -10.49 12.14
N VAL A 165 -33.15 -11.14 11.03
CA VAL A 165 -33.68 -10.43 9.85
C VAL A 165 -35.21 -10.57 9.88
N PRO A 166 -35.98 -9.50 10.14
CA PRO A 166 -37.42 -9.54 10.00
C PRO A 166 -37.77 -9.81 8.52
N ALA A 167 -38.74 -10.69 8.29
CA ALA A 167 -39.30 -10.98 6.97
C ALA A 167 -39.98 -9.75 6.34
#